data_AF-A0A7L4AZZ5-F1
#
_entry.id   AF-A0A7L4AZZ5-F1
#
_cell.length_a   1.000
_cell.length_b   1.000
_cell.length_c   1.000
_cell.angle_alpha   90.00
_cell.angle_beta   90.00
_cell.angle_gamma   90.00
#
_symmetry.space_group_name_H-M   'P 1'
#
loop_
_entity.id
_entity.type
_entity.pdbx_description
1 polymer ?
#
loop_
_entity_poly.entity_id
_entity_poly.type
_entity_poly.pdbx_seq_one_letter_code
_entity_poly.pdbx_strand_id
1 'polypeptide(L)'
;RLPYSKREIPVASGSGFIVSEDGLIVTNAHVVTNKNRVKVELKNGETYEAKIKDVDEKADIALIKIDAQVTHFSPLNLVPFFPKAIANFHGKLPVLLLGQSADLRPGEFVVAIGSPFSLQNTVTTGIVSTTQRGGKELGLRNSDMDYIQTDAIINV
;
A
#
# COMPACT_ATOMS: atom_id res chain seq x y z
N ARG A 1 24.31 -28.54 -14.11
CA ARG A 1 23.41 -28.03 -13.06
C ARG A 1 23.41 -26.52 -13.15
N LEU A 2 22.32 -25.89 -13.60
CA LEU A 2 22.15 -24.44 -13.56
C LEU A 2 21.86 -24.01 -12.12
N PRO A 3 22.46 -22.92 -11.59
CA PRO A 3 22.13 -22.44 -10.27
C PRO A 3 20.68 -21.95 -10.30
N TYR A 4 19.82 -22.59 -9.52
CA TYR A 4 18.47 -22.12 -9.25
C TYR A 4 18.63 -20.77 -8.53
N SER A 5 18.42 -19.67 -9.26
CA SER A 5 18.29 -18.35 -8.65
C SER A 5 17.17 -18.45 -7.63
N LYS A 6 17.54 -18.31 -6.35
CA LYS A 6 16.62 -18.29 -5.22
C LYS A 6 15.78 -17.02 -5.36
N ARG A 7 14.76 -17.04 -6.23
CA ARG A 7 13.74 -15.99 -6.27
C ARG A 7 13.16 -15.93 -4.86
N GLU A 8 13.37 -14.81 -4.18
CA GLU A 8 12.64 -14.49 -2.96
C GLU A 8 11.16 -14.46 -3.35
N ILE A 9 10.44 -15.55 -3.07
CA ILE A 9 9.00 -15.60 -3.28
C ILE A 9 8.43 -14.65 -2.23
N PRO A 10 7.70 -13.59 -2.63
CA PRO A 10 7.04 -12.71 -1.67
C PRO A 10 6.11 -13.55 -0.81
N VAL A 11 6.40 -13.62 0.49
CA VAL A 11 5.67 -14.47 1.44
C VAL A 11 4.33 -13.85 1.86
N ALA A 12 4.09 -12.60 1.47
CA ALA A 12 2.80 -11.91 1.52
C ALA A 12 2.82 -10.76 0.50
N SER A 13 1.65 -10.42 0.00
CA SER A 13 1.41 -9.26 -0.88
C SER A 13 0.23 -8.49 -0.32
N GLY A 14 0.26 -7.18 -0.44
CA GLY A 14 -0.77 -6.30 0.10
C GLY A 14 -0.78 -4.97 -0.64
N SER A 15 -1.61 -4.04 -0.18
CA SER A 15 -1.74 -2.70 -0.76
C SER A 15 -1.66 -1.65 0.33
N GLY A 16 -1.37 -0.42 -0.08
CA GLY A 16 -1.29 0.72 0.83
C GLY A 16 -1.35 2.04 0.08
N PHE A 17 -1.55 3.12 0.81
CA PHE A 17 -1.66 4.46 0.26
C PHE A 17 -0.57 5.34 0.82
N ILE A 18 0.10 6.10 -0.05
CA ILE A 18 1.01 7.17 0.37
C ILE A 18 0.15 8.30 0.92
N VAL A 19 0.33 8.69 2.18
CA VAL A 19 -0.48 9.69 2.88
C VAL A 19 0.27 11.00 3.17
N SER A 20 1.56 11.05 2.84
CA SER A 20 2.39 12.25 3.01
C SER A 20 3.47 12.34 1.92
N GLU A 21 3.82 13.57 1.53
CA GLU A 21 4.82 13.86 0.49
C GLU A 21 6.22 13.37 0.87
N ASP A 22 6.49 13.23 2.16
CA ASP A 22 7.75 12.67 2.64
C ASP A 22 7.86 11.16 2.41
N GLY A 23 6.77 10.46 2.07
CA GLY A 23 6.77 9.01 1.75
C GLY A 23 6.20 8.11 2.85
N LEU A 24 5.41 8.67 3.78
CA LEU A 24 4.65 7.88 4.74
C LEU A 24 3.51 7.11 4.04
N ILE A 25 3.35 5.83 4.36
CA ILE A 25 2.36 4.92 3.77
C ILE A 25 1.54 4.28 4.90
N VAL A 26 0.23 4.24 4.71
CA VAL A 26 -0.71 3.46 5.54
C VAL A 26 -1.01 2.14 4.83
N THR A 27 -0.99 1.04 5.58
CA THR A 27 -1.37 -0.30 5.12
C THR A 27 -1.98 -1.10 6.28
N ASN A 28 -2.44 -2.32 6.03
CA ASN A 28 -2.88 -3.22 7.08
C ASN A 28 -1.70 -3.77 7.88
N ALA A 29 -1.87 -3.96 9.19
CA ALA A 29 -0.82 -4.51 10.05
C ALA A 29 -0.42 -5.93 9.62
N HIS A 30 -1.39 -6.80 9.36
CA HIS A 30 -1.13 -8.19 8.99
C HIS A 30 -0.29 -8.35 7.70
N VAL A 31 -0.24 -7.33 6.83
CA VAL A 31 0.59 -7.33 5.62
C VAL A 31 2.09 -7.27 5.96
N VAL A 32 2.44 -6.52 7.01
CA VAL A 32 3.82 -6.21 7.39
C VAL A 32 4.31 -6.97 8.62
N THR A 33 3.41 -7.51 9.44
CA THR A 33 3.77 -8.29 10.63
C THR A 33 4.58 -9.54 10.26
N ASN A 34 5.60 -9.85 11.08
CA ASN A 34 6.54 -10.98 10.89
C ASN A 34 7.35 -10.94 9.58
N LYS A 35 7.49 -9.77 8.94
CA LYS A 35 8.30 -9.62 7.72
C LYS A 35 9.68 -9.06 8.05
N ASN A 36 10.72 -9.74 7.58
CA ASN A 36 12.11 -9.29 7.75
C ASN A 36 12.46 -8.07 6.88
N ARG A 37 11.76 -7.90 5.74
CA ARG A 37 11.94 -6.80 4.78
C ARG A 37 10.61 -6.49 4.12
N VAL A 38 10.29 -5.20 3.98
CA VAL A 38 9.12 -4.72 3.25
C VAL A 38 9.62 -3.98 2.01
N LYS A 39 9.16 -4.41 0.83
CA LYS A 39 9.40 -3.73 -0.44
C LYS A 39 8.08 -3.12 -0.92
N VAL A 40 8.14 -1.89 -1.39
CA VAL A 40 7.00 -1.18 -1.95
C VAL A 40 7.25 -0.99 -3.44
N GLU A 41 6.31 -1.41 -4.28
CA GLU A 41 6.30 -1.13 -5.70
C GLU A 41 5.19 -0.11 -5.98
N LEU A 42 5.56 1.02 -6.57
CA LEU A 42 4.61 2.06 -6.97
C LEU A 42 3.99 1.70 -8.32
N LYS A 43 2.84 2.32 -8.64
CA LYS A 43 2.13 2.09 -9.92
C LYS A 43 2.95 2.39 -11.19
N ASN A 44 4.03 3.16 -11.07
CA ASN A 44 4.96 3.47 -12.17
C ASN A 44 6.08 2.42 -12.32
N GLY A 45 6.09 1.38 -11.48
CA GLY A 45 7.09 0.32 -11.45
C GLY A 45 8.32 0.61 -10.58
N GLU A 46 8.39 1.78 -9.93
CA GLU A 46 9.50 2.09 -9.02
C GLU A 46 9.41 1.26 -7.74
N THR A 47 10.52 0.67 -7.31
CA THR A 47 10.60 -0.12 -6.08
C THR A 47 11.43 0.57 -5.01
N TYR A 48 10.94 0.54 -3.78
CA TYR A 48 11.57 1.11 -2.60
C TYR A 48 11.67 0.09 -1.48
N GLU A 49 12.74 0.16 -0.68
CA GLU A 49 12.73 -0.49 0.63
C GLU A 49 11.96 0.39 1.62
N ALA A 50 11.07 -0.22 2.38
CA ALA A 50 10.28 0.47 3.39
C ALA A 50 10.73 0.10 4.80
N LYS A 51 10.71 1.08 5.69
CA LYS A 51 10.90 0.89 7.14
C LYS A 51 9.54 0.92 7.82
N ILE A 52 9.28 -0.05 8.69
CA ILE A 52 8.10 -0.03 9.56
C ILE A 52 8.29 1.10 10.58
N LYS A 53 7.28 1.95 10.75
CA LYS A 53 7.27 3.08 11.68
C LYS A 53 6.43 2.78 12.90
N ASP A 54 5.23 2.25 12.69
CA ASP A 54 4.30 1.91 13.76
C ASP A 54 3.36 0.79 13.31
N VAL A 55 2.83 0.03 14.25
CA VAL A 55 1.91 -1.09 14.02
C VAL A 55 0.91 -1.17 15.17
N ASP A 56 -0.37 -1.05 14.86
CA ASP A 56 -1.48 -1.35 15.76
C ASP A 56 -2.15 -2.66 15.30
N GLU A 57 -1.83 -3.75 15.99
CA GLU A 57 -2.41 -5.07 15.70
C GLU A 57 -3.89 -5.16 16.05
N LYS A 58 -4.41 -4.35 16.98
CA LYS A 58 -5.83 -4.39 17.36
C LYS A 58 -6.68 -3.73 16.27
N ALA A 59 -6.23 -2.61 15.73
CA ALA A 59 -6.90 -1.91 14.63
C ALA A 59 -6.58 -2.51 13.24
N ASP A 60 -5.61 -3.42 13.16
CA ASP A 60 -5.02 -3.94 11.92
C ASP A 60 -4.47 -2.83 11.00
N ILE A 61 -3.82 -1.81 11.57
CA ILE A 61 -3.23 -0.68 10.83
C ILE A 61 -1.73 -0.63 11.07
N ALA A 62 -0.95 -0.35 10.03
CA ALA A 62 0.46 -0.08 10.12
C ALA A 62 0.88 1.15 9.30
N LEU A 63 1.92 1.82 9.79
CA LEU A 63 2.62 2.89 9.10
C LEU A 63 3.99 2.39 8.65
N ILE A 64 4.27 2.54 7.37
CA ILE A 64 5.60 2.29 6.80
C ILE A 64 6.12 3.54 6.10
N LYS A 65 7.44 3.63 5.90
CA LYS A 65 8.10 4.79 5.33
C LYS A 65 9.06 4.37 4.24
N ILE A 66 8.90 4.94 3.04
CA ILE A 66 9.88 4.85 1.95
C ILE A 66 10.70 6.13 1.88
N ASP A 67 11.90 6.04 1.30
CA ASP A 67 12.75 7.20 1.01
C ASP A 67 12.78 7.42 -0.51
N ALA A 68 11.95 8.35 -0.98
CA ALA A 68 11.83 8.68 -2.40
C ALA A 68 12.95 9.58 -2.93
N GLN A 69 13.81 10.11 -2.06
CA GLN A 69 14.94 10.94 -2.46
C GLN A 69 16.13 10.08 -2.96
N VAL A 70 16.06 8.75 -2.79
CA VAL A 70 17.15 7.81 -3.06
C VAL A 70 16.79 6.91 -4.24
N THR A 71 16.43 7.47 -5.39
CA THR A 71 16.26 6.72 -6.64
C THR A 71 17.27 7.15 -7.68
N HIS A 72 18.53 6.72 -7.48
CA HIS A 72 19.47 6.46 -8.59
C HIS A 72 20.51 5.41 -8.15
N PHE A 73 20.11 4.15 -8.01
CA PHE A 73 21.03 3.03 -8.16
C PHE A 73 20.74 2.32 -9.48
N SER A 74 21.20 2.95 -10.57
CA SER A 74 21.30 2.28 -11.87
C SER A 74 22.64 1.53 -11.91
N PRO A 75 22.67 0.18 -11.97
CA PRO A 75 23.93 -0.57 -11.99
C PRO A 75 24.71 -0.45 -13.32
N LEU A 76 24.20 0.30 -14.30
CA LEU A 76 24.86 0.53 -15.60
C LEU A 76 25.62 1.87 -15.66
N ASN A 77 26.46 2.18 -14.66
CA ASN A 77 27.40 3.31 -14.71
C ASN A 77 28.67 2.99 -15.54
N LEU A 78 28.55 2.22 -16.63
CA LEU A 78 29.69 1.85 -17.49
C LEU A 78 29.64 2.47 -18.89
N VAL A 79 28.72 3.39 -19.16
CA VAL A 79 28.67 4.10 -20.45
C VAL A 79 29.02 5.57 -20.25
N PRO A 80 30.25 6.01 -20.58
CA PRO A 80 30.73 7.37 -20.26
C PRO A 80 30.20 8.47 -21.21
N PHE A 81 29.11 8.23 -21.94
CA PHE A 81 28.67 9.14 -23.02
C PHE A 81 27.21 9.59 -22.98
N PHE A 82 26.46 9.30 -21.91
CA PHE A 82 25.12 9.87 -21.75
C PHE A 82 25.19 11.16 -20.92
N PRO A 83 24.60 12.29 -21.40
CA PRO A 83 24.58 13.52 -20.64
C PRO A 83 23.84 13.30 -19.31
N LYS A 84 24.46 13.74 -18.20
CA LYS A 84 23.95 13.73 -16.80
C LYS A 84 22.56 14.37 -16.59
N ALA A 85 21.90 14.85 -17.63
CA ALA A 85 20.69 15.66 -17.59
C ALA A 85 19.37 14.85 -17.56
N ILE A 86 19.41 13.52 -17.45
CA ILE A 86 18.19 12.68 -17.39
C ILE A 86 18.02 11.96 -16.05
N ALA A 87 18.77 12.36 -15.01
CA ALA A 87 18.82 11.64 -13.74
C ALA A 87 18.01 12.27 -12.58
N ASN A 88 17.21 13.31 -12.83
CA ASN A 88 16.41 13.95 -11.77
C ASN A 88 14.94 14.08 -12.21
N PHE A 89 14.27 12.96 -12.46
CA PHE A 89 12.82 12.95 -12.27
C PHE A 89 12.56 12.77 -10.77
N HIS A 90 12.60 13.87 -10.01
CA HIS A 90 11.90 13.94 -8.73
C HIS A 90 10.40 13.92 -9.04
N GLY A 91 9.87 12.75 -9.38
CA GLY A 91 8.44 12.56 -9.52
C GLY A 91 7.81 12.79 -8.15
N LYS A 92 6.99 13.83 -8.02
CA LYS A 92 6.20 14.06 -6.81
C LYS A 92 5.44 12.77 -6.48
N LEU A 93 5.58 12.27 -5.25
CA LEU A 93 4.86 11.06 -4.83
C LEU A 93 3.35 11.29 -4.96
N PRO A 94 2.57 10.29 -5.44
CA PRO A 94 1.13 10.40 -5.55
C PRO A 94 0.49 10.24 -4.16
N VAL A 95 0.41 11.35 -3.42
CA VAL A 95 -0.18 11.40 -2.08
C VAL A 95 -1.71 11.34 -2.16
N LEU A 96 -2.31 10.45 -1.38
CA LEU A 96 -3.74 10.39 -1.16
C LEU A 96 -4.15 11.45 -0.14
N LEU A 97 -5.10 12.30 -0.52
CA LEU A 97 -5.75 13.23 0.40
C LEU A 97 -6.81 12.48 1.22
N LEU A 98 -6.76 12.65 2.54
CA LEU A 98 -7.72 12.02 3.45
C LEU A 98 -8.94 12.93 3.65
N GLY A 99 -10.14 12.36 3.52
CA GLY A 99 -11.40 13.00 3.87
C GLY A 99 -11.80 12.74 5.34
N GLN A 100 -12.96 13.24 5.74
CA GLN A 100 -13.57 12.93 7.04
C GLN A 100 -14.56 11.79 6.88
N SER A 101 -14.32 10.67 7.58
CA SER A 101 -15.23 9.52 7.55
C SER A 101 -16.57 9.79 8.26
N ALA A 102 -16.61 10.79 9.16
CA ALA A 102 -17.82 11.20 9.87
C ALA A 102 -18.92 11.76 8.95
N ASP A 103 -18.55 12.25 7.77
CA ASP A 103 -19.48 12.83 6.80
C ASP A 103 -20.09 11.78 5.85
N LEU A 104 -19.60 10.53 5.90
CA LEU A 104 -20.05 9.47 5.00
C LEU A 104 -21.51 9.10 5.24
N ARG A 105 -22.21 8.77 4.15
CA ARG A 105 -23.60 8.30 4.21
C ARG A 105 -23.79 7.03 3.39
N PRO A 106 -24.68 6.11 3.84
CA PRO A 106 -25.13 5.01 2.99
C PRO A 106 -25.66 5.51 1.63
N GLY A 107 -25.28 4.82 0.56
CA GLY A 107 -25.62 5.15 -0.82
C GLY A 107 -24.60 6.05 -1.54
N GLU A 108 -23.60 6.59 -0.85
CA GLU A 108 -22.52 7.34 -1.51
C GLU A 108 -21.63 6.42 -2.34
N PHE A 109 -21.24 6.88 -3.55
CA PHE A 109 -20.35 6.11 -4.41
C PHE A 109 -18.96 5.98 -3.79
N VAL A 110 -18.37 4.80 -3.93
CA VAL A 110 -16.99 4.52 -3.50
C VAL A 110 -16.23 3.77 -4.58
N VAL A 111 -14.91 3.94 -4.55
CA VAL A 111 -13.96 3.19 -5.36
C VAL A 111 -13.02 2.47 -4.42
N ALA A 112 -12.89 1.16 -4.58
CA ALA A 112 -11.89 0.36 -3.89
C ALA A 112 -10.70 0.10 -4.84
N ILE A 113 -9.49 0.27 -4.31
CA ILE A 113 -8.24 0.12 -5.06
C ILE A 113 -7.32 -0.83 -4.27
N GLY A 114 -6.72 -1.80 -4.95
CA GLY A 114 -5.77 -2.74 -4.35
C GLY A 114 -5.09 -3.64 -5.38
N SER A 115 -4.26 -4.57 -4.92
CA SER A 115 -3.51 -5.51 -5.77
C SER A 115 -3.70 -6.96 -5.30
N PRO A 116 -4.89 -7.54 -5.49
CA PRO A 116 -5.19 -8.91 -5.08
C PRO A 116 -4.27 -9.91 -5.81
N PHE A 117 -3.73 -10.90 -5.07
CA PHE A 117 -2.84 -11.95 -5.60
C PHE A 117 -1.58 -11.45 -6.35
N SER A 118 -1.13 -10.21 -6.11
CA SER A 118 -0.09 -9.55 -6.92
C SER A 118 -0.45 -9.41 -8.40
N LEU A 119 -1.74 -9.57 -8.77
CA LEU A 119 -2.28 -9.07 -10.02
C LEU A 119 -2.34 -7.55 -9.87
N GLN A 120 -1.74 -6.85 -10.82
CA GLN A 120 -1.44 -5.43 -10.66
C GLN A 120 -2.72 -4.58 -10.65
N ASN A 121 -2.87 -3.73 -9.62
CA ASN A 121 -3.72 -2.53 -9.58
C ASN A 121 -5.19 -2.75 -10.00
N THR A 122 -5.92 -3.54 -9.22
CA THR A 122 -7.38 -3.71 -9.35
C THR A 122 -8.12 -2.49 -8.82
N VAL A 123 -9.12 -2.05 -9.57
CA VAL A 123 -10.06 -0.98 -9.20
C VAL A 123 -11.48 -1.51 -9.35
N THR A 124 -12.28 -1.35 -8.31
CA THR A 124 -13.70 -1.71 -8.30
C THR A 124 -14.52 -0.54 -7.77
N THR A 125 -15.79 -0.48 -8.16
CA THR A 125 -16.71 0.58 -7.75
C THR A 125 -17.92 -0.03 -7.07
N GLY A 126 -18.51 0.73 -6.15
CA GLY A 126 -19.72 0.35 -5.44
C GLY A 126 -20.31 1.55 -4.72
N ILE A 127 -21.06 1.28 -3.66
CA ILE A 127 -21.61 2.27 -2.74
C ILE A 127 -21.21 1.95 -1.30
N VAL A 128 -21.30 2.95 -0.43
CA VAL A 128 -21.33 2.73 1.02
C VAL A 128 -22.64 2.01 1.36
N SER A 129 -22.56 0.78 1.84
CA SER A 129 -23.73 0.05 2.34
C SER A 129 -24.12 0.48 3.75
N THR A 130 -23.12 0.63 4.63
CA THR A 130 -23.27 1.01 6.05
C THR A 130 -22.00 1.73 6.53
N THR A 131 -22.13 2.73 7.41
CA THR A 131 -20.98 3.49 7.95
C THR A 131 -20.54 3.03 9.34
N GLN A 132 -21.38 2.27 10.05
CA GLN A 132 -21.16 1.85 11.44
C GLN A 132 -21.54 0.38 11.62
N ARG A 133 -20.80 -0.53 10.97
CA ARG A 133 -20.96 -1.95 11.23
C ARG A 133 -20.02 -2.37 12.34
N GLY A 134 -20.57 -2.74 13.49
CA GLY A 134 -19.77 -3.08 14.67
C GLY A 134 -18.97 -4.37 14.48
N GLY A 135 -17.73 -4.42 14.98
CA GLY A 135 -16.85 -5.58 14.89
C GLY A 135 -17.45 -6.90 15.42
N LYS A 136 -18.32 -6.83 16.43
CA LYS A 136 -19.04 -7.99 16.97
C LYS A 136 -19.99 -8.62 15.94
N GLU A 137 -20.64 -7.83 15.11
CA GLU A 137 -21.53 -8.29 14.03
C GLU A 137 -20.76 -8.95 12.87
N LEU A 138 -19.46 -8.68 12.80
CA LEU A 138 -18.53 -9.27 11.84
C LEU A 138 -17.85 -10.55 12.38
N GLY A 139 -18.15 -10.95 13.62
CA GLY A 139 -17.47 -12.06 14.28
C GLY A 139 -16.03 -11.75 14.70
N LEU A 140 -15.60 -10.48 14.64
CA LEU A 140 -14.29 -10.03 15.07
C LEU A 140 -14.28 -9.94 16.61
N ARG A 141 -13.84 -11.04 17.24
CA ARG A 141 -13.73 -11.14 18.69
C ARG A 141 -12.72 -10.10 19.18
N ASN A 142 -13.12 -9.29 20.17
CA ASN A 142 -12.32 -8.20 20.76
C ASN A 142 -12.10 -6.95 19.89
N SER A 143 -12.90 -6.76 18.82
CA SER A 143 -12.93 -5.49 18.11
C SER A 143 -14.02 -4.59 18.69
N ASP A 144 -13.60 -3.43 19.21
CA ASP A 144 -14.48 -2.31 19.60
C ASP A 144 -14.60 -1.28 18.47
N MET A 145 -14.20 -1.67 17.25
CA MET A 145 -14.16 -0.80 16.07
C MET A 145 -15.48 -0.86 15.31
N ASP A 146 -15.82 0.28 14.70
CA ASP A 146 -16.85 0.38 13.68
C ASP A 146 -16.23 0.34 12.29
N TYR A 147 -16.87 -0.39 11.39
CA TYR A 147 -16.39 -0.60 10.02
C TYR A 147 -17.37 0.01 9.02
N ILE A 148 -16.80 0.57 7.94
CA ILE A 148 -17.56 0.94 6.74
C ILE A 148 -17.74 -0.33 5.91
N GLN A 149 -18.97 -0.60 5.51
CA GLN A 149 -19.30 -1.67 4.58
C GLN A 149 -19.55 -1.08 3.20
N THR A 150 -19.05 -1.77 2.16
CA THR A 150 -19.33 -1.47 0.76
C THR A 150 -19.67 -2.75 0.00
N ASP A 151 -20.38 -2.62 -1.12
CA ASP A 151 -20.59 -3.67 -2.12
C ASP A 151 -19.55 -3.65 -3.26
N ALA A 152 -18.60 -2.71 -3.23
CA ALA A 152 -17.44 -2.75 -4.11
C ALA A 152 -16.69 -4.07 -3.90
N ILE A 153 -16.37 -4.77 -4.99
CA ILE A 153 -15.69 -6.06 -4.93
C ILE A 153 -14.29 -5.86 -4.35
N ILE A 154 -14.00 -6.50 -3.22
CA ILE A 154 -12.68 -6.52 -2.59
C ILE A 154 -12.25 -7.97 -2.49
N ASN A 155 -11.11 -8.30 -3.10
CA ASN A 155 -10.49 -9.60 -2.95
C ASN A 155 -9.39 -9.51 -1.90
N VAL A 156 -9.55 -10.31 -0.84
CA VAL A 156 -8.56 -10.57 0.20
C VAL A 156 -7.90 -11.92 -0.03
#